data_AF-A0AA96NB27-F1
#
_entry.id   AF-A0AA96NB27-F1
#
_cell.length_a   1.000
_cell.length_b   1.000
_cell.length_c   1.000
_cell.angle_alpha   90.00
_cell.angle_beta   90.00
_cell.angle_gamma   90.00
#
_symmetry.space_group_name_H-M   'P 1'
#
loop_
_entity.id
_entity.type
_entity.pdbx_description
1 polymer ?
#
loop_
_entity_poly.entity_id
_entity_poly.type
_entity_poly.pdbx_seq_one_letter_code
_entity_poly.pdbx_strand_id
1 'polypeptide(L)'
;MKLLSVITAAALATVSFSAAAAPAGFVSYRCDGGKSLNVMYGFDRSGRAVTADVNAGGKKASLVVDKKRSDSTGTTFTNRKGYVMSAGFIDKNTHTTSEVVGVNAPNGSFLVKNCEPRPR
;
A
#
# COMPACT_ATOMS: atom_id res chain seq x y z
N MET A 1 21.98 -27.32 60.35
CA MET A 1 21.12 -27.48 59.16
C MET A 1 21.09 -26.14 58.44
N LYS A 2 21.65 -26.03 57.23
CA LYS A 2 21.72 -24.77 56.48
C LYS A 2 21.16 -25.04 55.08
N LEU A 3 19.89 -24.69 54.88
CA LEU A 3 19.17 -24.87 53.62
C LEU A 3 19.49 -23.68 52.71
N LEU A 4 20.23 -23.93 51.63
CA LEU A 4 20.48 -22.94 50.60
C LEU A 4 19.29 -22.90 49.65
N SER A 5 18.57 -21.77 49.65
CA SER A 5 17.49 -21.49 48.70
C SER A 5 18.10 -21.15 47.34
N VAL A 6 17.72 -21.90 46.32
CA VAL A 6 18.09 -21.64 44.92
C VAL A 6 16.97 -20.81 44.31
N ILE A 7 17.26 -19.54 44.00
CA ILE A 7 16.33 -18.66 43.28
C ILE A 7 16.62 -18.84 41.79
N THR A 8 15.76 -19.57 41.08
CA THR A 8 15.79 -19.65 39.62
C THR A 8 15.25 -18.36 39.01
N ALA A 9 16.13 -17.57 38.41
CA ALA A 9 15.77 -16.40 37.62
C ALA A 9 15.14 -16.84 36.29
N ALA A 10 13.89 -16.46 36.03
CA ALA A 10 13.23 -16.65 34.74
C ALA A 10 13.75 -15.60 33.75
N ALA A 11 14.41 -16.05 32.68
CA ALA A 11 14.87 -15.19 31.60
C ALA A 11 13.69 -14.73 30.72
N LEU A 12 13.49 -13.42 30.61
CA LEU A 12 12.55 -12.81 29.67
C LEU A 12 13.16 -12.85 28.27
N ALA A 13 12.68 -13.74 27.41
CA ALA A 13 13.06 -13.78 26.00
C ALA A 13 12.42 -12.59 25.27
N THR A 14 13.23 -11.61 24.89
CA THR A 14 12.83 -10.50 24.02
C THR A 14 12.75 -11.01 22.58
N VAL A 15 11.52 -11.26 22.10
CA VAL A 15 11.29 -11.57 20.68
C VAL A 15 11.63 -10.33 19.85
N SER A 16 12.75 -10.43 19.11
CA SER A 16 13.15 -9.40 18.16
C SER A 16 12.30 -9.58 16.90
N PHE A 17 11.36 -8.67 16.65
CA PHE A 17 10.62 -8.63 15.39
C PHE A 17 11.57 -8.17 14.29
N SER A 18 12.12 -9.10 13.51
CA SER A 18 12.80 -8.76 12.27
C SER A 18 11.82 -8.02 11.35
N ALA A 19 12.13 -6.77 11.00
CA ALA A 19 11.36 -6.02 10.03
C ALA A 19 11.47 -6.73 8.66
N ALA A 20 10.46 -7.52 8.30
CA ALA A 20 10.38 -8.10 6.97
C ALA A 20 10.34 -6.96 5.95
N ALA A 21 11.26 -6.99 4.97
CA ALA A 21 11.24 -6.02 3.88
C ALA A 21 9.88 -6.08 3.19
N ALA A 22 9.22 -4.93 3.04
CA ALA A 22 7.96 -4.86 2.32
C ALA A 22 8.15 -5.41 0.89
N PRO A 23 7.18 -6.18 0.35
CA PRO A 23 7.31 -6.73 -1.00
C PRO A 23 7.58 -5.63 -2.04
N ALA A 24 8.33 -5.96 -3.09
CA ALA A 24 8.58 -5.04 -4.18
C ALA A 24 7.24 -4.53 -4.75
N GLY A 25 7.09 -3.21 -4.88
CA GLY A 25 5.84 -2.56 -5.33
C GLY A 25 4.86 -2.19 -4.22
N PHE A 26 5.13 -2.50 -2.95
CA PHE A 26 4.28 -2.07 -1.84
C PHE A 26 4.54 -0.61 -1.45
N VAL A 27 3.45 0.17 -1.35
CA VAL A 27 3.48 1.56 -0.93
C VAL A 27 2.31 1.84 0.01
N SER A 28 2.60 2.49 1.13
CA SER A 28 1.59 3.00 2.05
C SER A 28 1.47 4.51 1.91
N TYR A 29 0.24 5.01 1.89
CA TYR A 29 -0.08 6.41 1.70
C TYR A 29 -0.85 6.95 2.90
N ARG A 30 -0.62 8.22 3.22
CA ARG A 30 -1.48 9.02 4.10
C ARG A 30 -2.40 9.86 3.23
N CYS A 31 -3.69 9.83 3.52
CA CYS A 31 -4.72 10.53 2.77
C CYS A 31 -5.47 11.51 3.67
N ASP A 32 -6.31 12.35 3.05
CA ASP A 32 -7.19 13.27 3.77
C ASP A 32 -8.09 12.57 4.79
N GLY A 33 -8.49 13.32 5.82
CA GLY A 33 -9.37 12.83 6.89
C GLY A 33 -8.75 11.71 7.74
N GLY A 34 -7.42 11.65 7.80
CA GLY A 34 -6.68 10.66 8.59
C GLY A 34 -6.76 9.23 8.02
N LYS A 35 -7.27 9.07 6.80
CA LYS A 35 -7.39 7.75 6.16
C LYS A 35 -6.05 7.28 5.62
N SER A 36 -5.95 5.97 5.41
CA SER A 36 -4.80 5.34 4.77
C SER A 36 -5.20 4.61 3.51
N LEU A 37 -4.23 4.53 2.59
CA LEU A 37 -4.30 3.71 1.41
C LEU A 37 -3.04 2.85 1.37
N ASN A 38 -3.19 1.54 1.24
CA ASN A 38 -2.08 0.65 0.96
C ASN A 38 -2.25 0.10 -0.45
N VAL A 39 -1.19 0.15 -1.26
CA VAL A 39 -1.21 -0.34 -2.64
C VAL A 39 -0.08 -1.32 -2.85
N MET A 40 -0.40 -2.46 -3.46
CA MET A 40 0.58 -3.35 -4.06
C MET A 40 0.52 -3.20 -5.58
N TYR A 41 1.57 -2.64 -6.17
CA TYR A 41 1.68 -2.53 -7.62
C TYR A 41 2.30 -3.79 -8.22
N GLY A 42 1.69 -4.30 -9.28
CA GLY A 42 2.31 -5.29 -10.15
C GLY A 42 2.86 -4.61 -11.40
N PHE A 43 4.10 -4.94 -11.76
CA PHE A 43 4.79 -4.37 -12.92
C PHE A 43 4.96 -5.40 -14.04
N ASP A 44 4.89 -4.95 -15.29
CA ASP A 44 5.31 -5.77 -16.43
C ASP A 44 6.84 -5.80 -16.59
N ARG A 45 7.33 -6.51 -17.62
CA ARG A 45 8.77 -6.63 -17.90
C ARG A 45 9.46 -5.29 -18.21
N SER A 46 8.73 -4.29 -18.69
CA SER A 46 9.24 -2.95 -18.94
C SER A 46 9.27 -2.08 -17.67
N GLY A 47 8.70 -2.57 -16.57
CA GLY A 47 8.61 -1.86 -15.29
C GLY A 47 7.38 -0.95 -15.17
N ARG A 48 6.44 -1.00 -16.12
CA ARG A 48 5.19 -0.22 -16.05
C ARG A 48 4.18 -0.92 -15.17
N ALA A 49 3.44 -0.16 -14.36
CA ALA A 49 2.41 -0.74 -13.52
C ALA A 49 1.24 -1.25 -14.37
N VAL A 50 0.82 -2.49 -14.12
CA VAL A 50 -0.28 -3.17 -14.81
C VAL A 50 -1.42 -3.57 -13.88
N THR A 51 -1.11 -3.74 -12.58
CA THR A 51 -2.09 -4.03 -11.53
C THR A 51 -1.86 -3.16 -10.31
N ALA A 52 -2.94 -2.94 -9.54
CA ALA A 52 -2.90 -2.31 -8.24
C ALA A 52 -3.90 -3.00 -7.31
N ASP A 53 -3.40 -3.73 -6.31
CA ASP A 53 -4.22 -4.24 -5.22
C ASP A 53 -4.26 -3.19 -4.11
N VAL A 54 -5.44 -2.62 -3.89
CA VAL A 54 -5.63 -1.51 -2.96
C VAL A 54 -6.36 -1.95 -1.71
N ASN A 55 -5.99 -1.35 -0.58
CA ASN A 55 -6.80 -1.27 0.63
C ASN A 55 -7.01 0.21 0.98
N ALA A 56 -8.15 0.75 0.57
CA ALA A 56 -8.50 2.16 0.72
C ALA A 56 -9.46 2.34 1.90
N GLY A 57 -8.98 2.89 3.02
CA GLY A 57 -9.82 3.10 4.21
C GLY A 57 -10.53 1.83 4.71
N GLY A 58 -9.88 0.66 4.59
CA GLY A 58 -10.42 -0.64 4.98
C GLY A 58 -11.13 -1.42 3.88
N LYS A 59 -11.40 -0.81 2.71
CA LYS A 59 -12.02 -1.49 1.57
C LYS A 59 -10.97 -2.00 0.59
N LYS A 60 -11.02 -3.29 0.28
CA LYS A 60 -10.08 -3.95 -0.63
C LYS A 60 -10.63 -4.03 -2.05
N ALA A 61 -9.77 -3.79 -3.05
CA ALA A 61 -10.09 -4.02 -4.45
C ALA A 61 -8.81 -4.36 -5.25
N SER A 62 -8.94 -5.27 -6.21
CA SER A 62 -7.92 -5.52 -7.22
C SER A 62 -8.27 -4.73 -8.48
N LEU A 63 -7.32 -3.96 -8.98
CA LEU A 63 -7.47 -3.08 -10.13
C LEU A 63 -6.44 -3.43 -11.20
N VAL A 64 -6.79 -3.16 -12.46
CA VAL A 64 -5.91 -3.29 -13.63
C VAL A 64 -5.77 -1.93 -14.30
N VAL A 65 -4.62 -1.67 -14.90
CA VAL A 65 -4.38 -0.39 -15.60
C VAL A 65 -5.40 -0.20 -16.72
N ASP A 66 -6.02 0.97 -16.75
CA ASP A 66 -6.84 1.43 -17.88
C ASP A 66 -5.96 2.24 -18.83
N LYS A 67 -5.49 1.56 -19.89
CA LYS A 67 -4.62 2.15 -20.90
C LYS A 67 -5.27 3.30 -21.68
N LYS A 68 -6.61 3.38 -21.72
CA LYS A 68 -7.31 4.46 -22.44
C LYS A 68 -7.36 5.76 -21.63
N ARG A 69 -7.21 5.66 -20.31
CA ARG A 69 -7.23 6.78 -19.35
C ARG A 69 -5.88 7.04 -18.68
N SER A 70 -4.82 6.41 -19.17
CA SER A 70 -3.46 6.57 -18.64
C SER A 70 -2.58 7.16 -19.74
N ASP A 71 -1.71 8.09 -19.35
CA ASP A 71 -0.79 8.77 -20.26
C ASP A 71 0.59 8.94 -19.60
N SER A 72 1.41 9.87 -20.09
CA SER A 72 2.74 10.14 -19.54
C SER A 72 2.74 10.90 -18.22
N THR A 73 1.60 11.44 -17.80
CA THR A 73 1.45 12.26 -16.59
C THR A 73 0.74 11.51 -15.46
N GLY A 74 -0.16 10.58 -15.82
CA GLY A 74 -1.00 9.88 -14.84
C GLY A 74 -1.28 8.42 -15.20
N THR A 75 -1.58 7.63 -14.18
CA THR A 75 -1.99 6.23 -14.32
C THR A 75 -3.36 6.02 -13.68
N THR A 76 -4.29 5.49 -14.47
CA THR A 76 -5.62 5.13 -13.99
C THR A 76 -5.72 3.61 -13.89
N PHE A 77 -6.20 3.09 -12.76
CA PHE A 77 -6.48 1.67 -12.55
C PHE A 77 -7.96 1.46 -12.27
N THR A 78 -8.58 0.44 -12.88
CA THR A 78 -9.99 0.13 -12.67
C THR A 78 -10.28 -1.35 -12.58
N ASN A 79 -11.52 -1.69 -12.21
CA ASN A 79 -12.02 -3.05 -12.35
C ASN A 79 -13.47 -3.08 -12.84
N ARG A 80 -13.95 -4.27 -13.18
CA ARG A 80 -15.34 -4.50 -13.63
C ARG A 80 -16.40 -4.16 -12.58
N LYS A 81 -16.01 -4.11 -11.30
CA LYS A 81 -16.92 -3.72 -10.22
C LYS A 81 -17.16 -2.22 -10.16
N GLY A 82 -16.40 -1.41 -10.92
CA GLY A 82 -16.55 0.04 -10.99
C GLY A 82 -15.64 0.83 -10.04
N TYR A 83 -14.69 0.17 -9.35
CA TYR A 83 -13.67 0.90 -8.59
C TYR A 83 -12.68 1.56 -9.53
N VAL A 84 -12.23 2.76 -9.16
CA VAL A 84 -11.26 3.54 -9.91
C VAL A 84 -10.20 4.08 -8.96
N MET A 85 -8.93 3.95 -9.31
CA MET A 85 -7.83 4.66 -8.67
C MET A 85 -7.13 5.53 -9.70
N SER A 86 -6.89 6.78 -9.35
CA SER A 86 -6.16 7.74 -10.19
C SER A 86 -4.91 8.19 -9.45
N ALA A 87 -3.75 8.12 -10.12
CA ALA A 87 -2.45 8.48 -9.56
C ALA A 87 -1.61 9.24 -10.58
N GLY A 88 -0.47 9.78 -10.15
CA GLY A 88 0.60 10.20 -11.06
C GLY A 88 1.10 9.04 -11.94
N PHE A 89 2.11 9.30 -12.77
CA PHE A 89 2.72 8.26 -13.57
C PHE A 89 3.37 7.18 -12.68
N ILE A 90 2.96 5.91 -12.79
CA ILE A 90 3.45 4.81 -11.96
C ILE A 90 4.29 3.81 -12.78
N ASP A 91 5.57 3.74 -12.47
CA ASP A 91 6.48 2.67 -12.86
C ASP A 91 7.30 2.18 -11.65
N LYS A 92 8.18 1.22 -11.88
CA LYS A 92 9.06 0.67 -10.84
C LYS A 92 9.95 1.71 -10.14
N ASN A 93 10.17 2.88 -10.74
CA ASN A 93 11.00 3.96 -10.21
C ASN A 93 10.16 5.05 -9.51
N THR A 94 8.94 5.30 -9.99
CA THR A 94 8.08 6.38 -9.49
C THR A 94 7.03 5.92 -8.49
N HIS A 95 6.78 4.61 -8.34
CA HIS A 95 5.71 4.10 -7.47
C HIS A 95 5.81 4.56 -6.01
N THR A 96 7.02 4.74 -5.47
CA THR A 96 7.23 5.17 -4.08
C THR A 96 7.18 6.68 -3.88
N THR A 97 7.17 7.47 -4.95
CA THR A 97 7.23 8.94 -4.89
C THR A 97 5.99 9.61 -5.46
N SER A 98 5.27 8.91 -6.35
CA SER A 98 4.07 9.45 -7.00
C SER A 98 2.89 9.48 -6.04
N GLU A 99 2.16 10.58 -6.07
CA GLU A 99 0.92 10.76 -5.32
C GLU A 99 -0.25 9.99 -5.96
N VAL A 100 -1.24 9.68 -5.13
CA VAL A 100 -2.52 9.12 -5.56
C VAL A 100 -3.61 10.16 -5.34
N VAL A 101 -4.28 10.58 -6.41
CA VAL A 101 -5.39 11.54 -6.37
C VAL A 101 -6.53 10.98 -5.51
N GLY A 102 -6.85 9.70 -5.67
CA GLY A 102 -7.81 9.01 -4.83
C GLY A 102 -8.24 7.64 -5.33
N VAL A 103 -9.07 6.99 -4.53
CA VAL A 103 -9.78 5.75 -4.90
C VAL A 103 -11.27 5.98 -4.76
N ASN A 104 -12.02 5.74 -5.83
CA ASN A 104 -13.47 5.87 -5.87
C ASN A 104 -14.13 4.50 -5.81
N ALA A 105 -15.24 4.43 -5.08
CA ALA A 105 -16.15 3.29 -5.08
C ALA A 105 -17.01 3.30 -6.36
N PRO A 106 -17.73 2.18 -6.66
CA PRO A 106 -18.56 2.06 -7.86
C PRO A 106 -19.66 3.12 -7.99
N ASN A 107 -20.11 3.70 -6.88
CA ASN A 107 -21.08 4.79 -6.85
C ASN A 107 -20.46 6.18 -7.09
N GLY A 108 -19.18 6.25 -7.46
CA GLY A 108 -18.44 7.50 -7.69
C GLY A 108 -17.90 8.19 -6.44
N SER A 109 -18.28 7.75 -5.24
CA SER A 109 -17.81 8.37 -3.99
C SER A 109 -16.33 8.05 -3.71
N PHE A 110 -15.58 9.02 -3.17
CA PHE A 110 -14.21 8.79 -2.72
C PHE A 110 -14.19 7.92 -1.46
N LEU A 111 -13.40 6.85 -1.50
CA LEU A 111 -13.01 6.09 -0.32
C LEU A 111 -11.86 6.79 0.41
N VAL A 112 -10.93 7.35 -0.37
CA VAL A 112 -9.78 8.14 0.04
C VAL A 112 -9.45 9.16 -1.05
N LYS A 113 -8.85 10.29 -0.69
CA LYS A 113 -8.44 11.37 -1.61
C LYS A 113 -7.13 12.00 -1.13
N ASN A 114 -6.40 12.62 -2.06
CA ASN A 114 -5.16 13.37 -1.81
C ASN A 114 -4.16 12.56 -0.96
N CYS A 115 -3.69 11.46 -1.53
CA CYS A 115 -2.88 10.46 -0.84
C CYS A 115 -1.39 10.62 -1.19
N GLU A 116 -0.58 10.95 -0.19
CA GLU A 116 0.88 11.10 -0.30
C GLU A 116 1.59 9.83 0.19
N PRO A 117 2.62 9.34 -0.51
CA PRO A 117 3.38 8.17 -0.07
C PRO A 117 4.10 8.46 1.25
N ARG A 118 4.08 7.50 2.17
CA ARG A 118 4.83 7.61 3.43
C ARG A 118 6.32 7.36 3.17
N PRO A 119 7.22 8.13 3.81
CA PRO A 119 8.63 7.78 3.86
C PRO A 119 8.80 6.37 4.43
N ARG A 120 9.71 5.59 3.84
CA ARG A 120 10.11 4.29 4.40
C ARG A 120 10.99 4.48 5.64
#